data_AF-A0A0G0BN24-F1
#
_entry.id   AF-A0A0G0BN24-F1
#
_cell.length_a   1.000
_cell.length_b   1.000
_cell.length_c   1.000
_cell.angle_alpha   90.00
_cell.angle_beta   90.00
_cell.angle_gamma   90.00
#
_symmetry.space_group_name_H-M   'P 1'
#
loop_
_entity.id
_entity.type
_entity.pdbx_description
1 polymer ?
#
loop_
_entity_poly.entity_id
_entity_poly.type
_entity_poly.pdbx_seq_one_letter_code
_entity_poly.pdbx_strand_id
1 'polypeptide(L)'
;MTFGDIIQYEGDKYVFLVPSLQFVYVAKILTDSETKLFEKMYQDHQKRGEPVEEKGVFWFVRLTCKDFKDQWAHLANAQKNVIYSKWFKPINSEKLNVKDLISLKKEILEKRTWPELKDLIKDIEV
;
A
#
# COMPACT_ATOMS: atom_id res chain seq x y z
N MET A 1 3.38 -15.68 -2.81
CA MET A 1 2.77 -14.43 -2.35
C MET A 1 1.77 -14.00 -3.40
N THR A 2 0.58 -13.63 -2.98
CA THR A 2 -0.52 -13.13 -3.81
C THR A 2 -0.85 -11.70 -3.40
N PHE A 3 -1.56 -10.97 -4.28
CA PHE A 3 -2.05 -9.63 -3.98
C PHE A 3 -2.79 -9.62 -2.63
N GLY A 4 -2.39 -8.72 -1.74
CA GLY A 4 -2.99 -8.59 -0.42
C GLY A 4 -2.29 -9.35 0.71
N ASP A 5 -1.31 -10.22 0.41
CA ASP A 5 -0.56 -10.92 1.45
C ASP A 5 0.19 -9.93 2.35
N ILE A 6 0.14 -10.15 3.66
CA ILE A 6 0.90 -9.37 4.62
C ILE A 6 2.32 -9.94 4.71
N ILE A 7 3.31 -9.07 4.53
CA ILE A 7 4.72 -9.42 4.59
C ILE A 7 5.47 -8.47 5.53
N GLN A 8 6.56 -8.96 6.12
CA GLN A 8 7.51 -8.16 6.88
C GLN A 8 8.81 -7.96 6.10
N TYR A 9 9.34 -6.75 6.14
CA TYR A 9 10.65 -6.39 5.58
C TYR A 9 11.30 -5.29 6.41
N GLU A 10 12.58 -5.46 6.78
CA GLU A 10 13.34 -4.48 7.57
C GLU A 10 12.63 -3.97 8.85
N GLY A 11 11.82 -4.83 9.47
CA GLY A 11 11.07 -4.50 10.69
C GLY A 11 9.67 -3.94 10.44
N ASP A 12 9.41 -3.42 9.24
CA ASP A 12 8.12 -2.86 8.84
C ASP A 12 7.20 -3.92 8.22
N LYS A 13 5.88 -3.66 8.29
CA LYS A 13 4.84 -4.47 7.67
C LYS A 13 4.37 -3.86 6.36
N TYR A 14 4.07 -4.70 5.39
CA TYR A 14 3.60 -4.28 4.08
C TYR A 14 2.49 -5.19 3.57
N VAL A 15 1.63 -4.63 2.74
CA VAL A 15 0.76 -5.38 1.84
C VAL A 15 1.53 -5.66 0.55
N PHE A 16 1.66 -6.92 0.16
CA PHE A 16 2.20 -7.29 -1.14
C PHE A 16 1.18 -6.93 -2.23
N LEU A 17 1.61 -6.20 -3.28
CA LEU A 17 0.74 -5.86 -4.40
C LEU A 17 1.03 -6.76 -5.59
N VAL A 18 2.15 -6.54 -6.28
CA VAL A 18 2.48 -7.26 -7.51
C VAL A 18 3.98 -7.10 -7.83
N PRO A 19 4.65 -8.12 -8.38
CA PRO A 19 6.02 -7.96 -8.87
C PRO A 19 6.04 -7.35 -10.28
N SER A 20 7.10 -6.62 -10.61
CA SER A 20 7.41 -6.14 -11.96
C SER A 20 8.77 -6.66 -12.45
N LEU A 21 9.18 -6.23 -13.65
CA LEU A 21 10.52 -6.56 -14.18
C LEU A 21 11.66 -5.92 -13.40
N GLN A 22 11.41 -4.81 -12.68
CA GLN A 22 12.46 -4.02 -11.99
C GLN A 22 12.20 -3.77 -10.50
N PHE A 23 10.97 -3.93 -10.01
CA PHE A 23 10.61 -3.67 -8.61
C PHE A 23 9.57 -4.68 -8.12
N VAL A 24 9.34 -4.72 -6.82
CA VAL A 24 8.10 -5.28 -6.26
C VAL A 24 7.30 -4.12 -5.71
N TYR A 25 6.05 -3.99 -6.16
CA TYR A 25 5.12 -3.02 -5.60
C TYR A 25 4.57 -3.57 -4.29
N VAL A 26 4.65 -2.75 -3.25
CA VAL A 26 4.19 -3.05 -1.90
C VAL A 26 3.47 -1.83 -1.35
N ALA A 27 2.68 -1.98 -0.30
CA ALA A 27 2.14 -0.85 0.43
C ALA A 27 2.55 -0.96 1.91
N LYS A 28 3.36 -0.01 2.41
CA LYS A 28 3.79 0.00 3.82
C LYS A 28 2.58 0.26 4.70
N ILE A 29 2.32 -0.64 5.64
CA ILE A 29 1.31 -0.43 6.66
C ILE A 29 1.91 0.50 7.70
N LEU A 30 1.39 1.72 7.77
CA LEU A 30 1.86 2.75 8.66
C LEU A 30 1.46 2.43 10.10
N THR A 31 2.33 2.71 11.05
CA THR A 31 1.99 2.72 12.48
C THR A 31 0.91 3.77 12.78
N ASP A 32 0.28 3.68 13.95
CA ASP A 32 -0.74 4.65 14.37
C ASP A 32 -0.21 6.08 14.42
N SER A 33 1.04 6.27 14.85
CA SER A 33 1.69 7.58 14.92
C SER A 33 1.98 8.14 13.52
N GLU A 34 2.51 7.32 12.62
CA GLU A 34 2.72 7.69 11.22
C GLU A 34 1.38 8.03 10.55
N THR A 35 0.34 7.21 10.75
CA THR A 35 -0.99 7.44 10.17
C THR A 35 -1.56 8.79 10.60
N LYS A 36 -1.52 9.11 11.90
CA LYS A 36 -1.98 10.43 12.41
C LYS A 36 -1.17 11.59 11.84
N LEU A 37 0.15 11.42 11.68
CA LEU A 37 1.02 12.43 11.10
C LEU A 37 0.64 12.71 9.65
N PHE A 38 0.53 11.66 8.83
CA PHE A 38 0.16 11.80 7.42
C PHE A 38 -1.27 12.30 7.24
N GLU A 39 -2.21 11.89 8.08
CA GLU A 39 -3.58 12.41 8.06
C GLU A 39 -3.61 13.92 8.34
N LYS A 40 -2.89 14.39 9.35
CA LYS A 40 -2.77 15.82 9.64
C LYS A 40 -2.14 16.58 8.47
N MET A 41 -1.04 16.07 7.92
CA MET A 41 -0.39 16.68 6.75
C MET A 41 -1.36 16.77 5.57
N TYR A 42 -2.06 15.67 5.27
CA TYR A 42 -3.04 15.61 4.19
C TYR A 42 -4.14 16.67 4.37
N GLN A 43 -4.74 16.75 5.56
CA GLN A 43 -5.76 17.75 5.89
C GLN A 43 -5.24 19.19 5.75
N ASP A 44 -4.00 19.46 6.19
CA ASP A 44 -3.40 20.79 6.10
C ASP A 44 -3.08 21.20 4.66
N HIS A 45 -2.71 20.25 3.80
CA HIS A 45 -2.56 20.50 2.36
C HIS A 45 -3.92 20.73 1.67
N GLN A 46 -4.94 19.96 2.03
CA GLN A 46 -6.30 20.16 1.51
C GLN A 46 -6.86 21.55 1.88
N LYS A 47 -6.67 21.99 3.13
CA LYS A 47 -7.10 23.34 3.58
C LYS A 47 -6.43 24.47 2.81
N ARG A 48 -5.20 24.25 2.34
CA ARG A 48 -4.44 25.20 1.52
C ARG A 48 -4.79 25.13 0.04
N GLY A 49 -5.69 24.23 -0.38
CA GLY A 49 -6.06 24.03 -1.78
C GLY A 49 -4.94 23.43 -2.63
N GLU A 50 -3.96 22.77 -2.00
CA GLU A 50 -2.86 22.17 -2.73
C GLU A 50 -3.29 20.84 -3.38
N PRO A 51 -2.78 20.52 -4.59
CA PRO A 51 -3.17 19.31 -5.30
C PRO A 51 -2.47 18.08 -4.70
N VAL A 52 -3.05 17.54 -3.62
CA VAL A 52 -2.51 16.41 -2.86
C VAL A 52 -2.32 15.15 -3.70
N GLU A 53 -3.18 14.91 -4.68
CA GLU A 53 -3.12 13.75 -5.57
C GLU A 53 -1.88 13.69 -6.47
N GLU A 54 -1.22 14.83 -6.70
CA GLU A 54 0.01 14.91 -7.49
C GLU A 54 1.26 14.50 -6.70
N LYS A 55 1.16 14.44 -5.37
CA LYS A 55 2.30 14.17 -4.50
C LYS A 55 2.26 12.69 -4.08
N GLY A 56 3.27 11.91 -4.50
CA GLY A 56 3.36 10.48 -4.17
C GLY A 56 3.36 10.16 -2.67
N VAL A 57 3.73 11.13 -1.84
CA VAL A 57 3.61 11.06 -0.38
C VAL A 57 2.16 10.92 0.09
N PHE A 58 1.15 11.19 -0.73
CA PHE A 58 -0.28 11.06 -0.39
C PHE A 58 -0.98 9.88 -1.07
N TRP A 59 -0.23 8.97 -1.68
CA TRP A 59 -0.78 7.76 -2.28
C TRP A 59 -0.95 6.66 -1.22
N PHE A 60 -2.04 6.78 -0.44
CA PHE A 60 -2.39 5.84 0.61
C PHE A 60 -3.74 5.15 0.34
N VAL A 61 -3.92 3.98 0.96
CA VAL A 61 -5.21 3.27 1.06
C VAL A 61 -5.58 3.10 2.53
N ARG A 62 -6.85 3.32 2.88
CA ARG A 62 -7.34 3.10 4.24
C ARG A 62 -7.68 1.63 4.46
N LEU A 63 -7.13 1.01 5.50
CA LEU A 63 -7.45 -0.37 5.87
C LEU A 63 -8.60 -0.40 6.89
N THR A 64 -9.50 -1.39 6.76
CA THR A 64 -10.69 -1.55 7.62
C THR A 64 -10.75 -2.89 8.35
N CYS A 65 -9.86 -3.83 8.05
CA CYS A 65 -9.74 -5.09 8.77
C CYS A 65 -9.39 -4.87 10.25
N LYS A 66 -9.72 -5.87 11.06
CA LYS A 66 -9.48 -5.86 12.51
C LYS A 66 -7.99 -5.70 12.84
N ASP A 67 -7.11 -6.32 12.07
CA ASP A 67 -5.66 -6.37 12.36
C ASP A 67 -4.95 -5.03 12.10
N PHE A 68 -5.50 -4.19 11.21
CA PHE A 68 -4.93 -2.89 10.82
C PHE A 68 -5.95 -1.76 10.94
N LYS A 69 -6.85 -1.87 11.91
CA LYS A 69 -7.93 -0.91 12.09
C LYS A 69 -7.32 0.49 12.32
N ASP A 70 -7.82 1.46 11.56
CA ASP A 70 -7.40 2.87 11.61
C ASP A 70 -5.95 3.13 11.13
N GLN A 71 -5.29 2.13 10.52
CA GLN A 71 -3.99 2.30 9.86
C GLN A 71 -4.16 2.53 8.35
N TRP A 72 -3.21 3.27 7.77
CA TRP A 72 -3.13 3.47 6.32
C TRP A 72 -2.02 2.64 5.71
N ALA A 73 -2.20 2.22 4.45
CA ALA A 73 -1.19 1.56 3.64
C ALA A 73 -0.64 2.53 2.60
N HIS A 74 0.63 2.92 2.70
CA HIS A 74 1.31 3.83 1.78
C HIS A 74 1.91 3.08 0.60
N LEU A 75 1.57 3.46 -0.62
CA LEU A 75 2.14 2.85 -1.81
C LEU A 75 3.65 3.09 -1.86
N ALA A 76 4.41 2.00 -1.97
CA ALA A 76 5.87 1.98 -2.02
C ALA A 76 6.36 0.98 -3.08
N ASN A 77 7.66 0.97 -3.32
CA ASN A 77 8.30 -0.06 -4.12
C ASN A 77 9.62 -0.49 -3.45
N ALA A 78 9.98 -1.75 -3.65
CA ALA A 78 11.27 -2.30 -3.25
C ALA A 78 12.08 -2.65 -4.52
N GLN A 79 13.34 -2.21 -4.59
CA GLN A 79 14.21 -2.44 -5.75
C GLN A 79 14.45 -3.94 -5.98
N LYS A 80 14.40 -4.38 -7.26
CA LYS A 80 14.67 -5.78 -7.58
C LYS A 80 16.12 -6.21 -7.39
N ASN A 81 17.12 -5.36 -7.41
CA ASN A 81 18.49 -5.88 -7.20
C ASN A 81 18.71 -6.35 -5.74
N VAL A 82 17.68 -6.16 -4.93
CA VAL A 82 17.40 -6.74 -3.61
C VAL A 82 16.24 -7.77 -3.73
N ILE A 83 16.09 -8.54 -4.83
CA ILE A 83 14.99 -9.51 -5.10
C ILE A 83 15.09 -10.61 -4.07
N TYR A 84 14.33 -10.39 -3.03
CA TYR A 84 14.28 -11.18 -1.86
C TYR A 84 12.84 -11.60 -1.65
N SER A 85 12.39 -12.52 -2.51
CA SER A 85 11.45 -13.54 -2.06
C SER A 85 11.97 -14.25 -0.79
N LYS A 86 13.28 -14.17 -0.48
CA LYS A 86 13.91 -14.65 0.76
C LYS A 86 13.83 -13.70 1.98
N TRP A 87 13.69 -12.38 1.83
CA TRP A 87 13.63 -11.46 2.99
C TRP A 87 12.21 -11.10 3.36
N PHE A 88 11.29 -11.10 2.39
CA PHE A 88 9.88 -10.93 2.70
C PHE A 88 9.41 -12.14 3.47
N LYS A 89 9.12 -11.92 4.76
CA LYS A 89 8.58 -12.95 5.65
C LYS A 89 7.07 -12.81 5.66
N PRO A 90 6.31 -13.78 5.14
CA PRO A 90 4.85 -13.75 5.23
C PRO A 90 4.39 -13.75 6.69
N ILE A 91 3.41 -12.92 7.01
CA ILE A 91 2.74 -12.91 8.31
C ILE A 91 1.38 -13.59 8.14
N ASN A 92 1.37 -14.93 8.21
CA ASN A 92 0.16 -15.72 7.91
C ASN A 92 -1.01 -15.50 8.90
N SER A 93 -0.72 -14.95 10.08
CA SER A 93 -1.72 -14.62 11.11
C SER A 93 -2.51 -13.35 10.81
N GLU A 94 -2.04 -12.52 9.88
CA GLU A 94 -2.65 -11.23 9.54
C GLU A 94 -3.10 -11.26 8.09
N LYS A 95 -4.34 -10.87 7.81
CA LYS A 95 -4.88 -10.87 6.44
C LYS A 95 -5.82 -9.71 6.21
N LEU A 96 -5.73 -9.12 5.02
CA LEU A 96 -6.78 -8.24 4.52
C LEU A 96 -8.03 -9.08 4.24
N ASN A 97 -9.19 -8.55 4.61
CA ASN A 97 -10.46 -9.14 4.20
C ASN A 97 -10.78 -8.74 2.74
N VAL A 98 -11.77 -9.41 2.13
CA VAL A 98 -12.19 -9.15 0.74
C VAL A 98 -12.56 -7.67 0.52
N LYS A 99 -13.20 -7.01 1.49
CA LYS A 99 -13.58 -5.59 1.38
C LYS A 99 -12.36 -4.67 1.29
N ASP A 100 -11.32 -4.93 2.06
CA ASP A 100 -10.07 -4.19 2.01
C ASP A 100 -9.33 -4.44 0.70
N LEU A 101 -9.30 -5.68 0.22
CA LEU A 101 -8.68 -6.00 -1.07
C LEU A 101 -9.38 -5.29 -2.23
N ILE A 102 -10.72 -5.27 -2.24
CA ILE A 102 -11.52 -4.54 -3.23
C ILE A 102 -11.22 -3.04 -3.15
N SER A 103 -11.17 -2.49 -1.92
CA SER A 103 -10.92 -1.06 -1.71
C SER A 103 -9.50 -0.69 -2.15
N LEU A 104 -8.50 -1.50 -1.80
CA LEU A 104 -7.11 -1.36 -2.23
C LEU A 104 -6.98 -1.38 -3.75
N LYS A 105 -7.55 -2.38 -4.41
CA LYS A 105 -7.53 -2.48 -5.87
C LYS A 105 -8.22 -1.26 -6.50
N LYS A 106 -9.40 -0.88 -6.01
CA LYS A 106 -10.17 0.28 -6.49
C LYS A 106 -9.38 1.58 -6.34
N GLU A 107 -8.81 1.84 -5.17
CA GLU A 107 -8.03 3.06 -4.93
C GLU A 107 -6.82 3.16 -5.84
N ILE A 108 -6.08 2.07 -6.06
CA ILE A 108 -4.93 2.07 -6.99
C ILE A 108 -5.40 2.31 -8.43
N LEU A 109 -6.52 1.73 -8.87
CA LEU A 109 -7.02 1.91 -10.23
C LEU A 109 -7.60 3.31 -10.49
N GLU A 110 -8.31 3.89 -9.52
CA GLU A 110 -9.02 5.16 -9.69
C GLU A 110 -8.14 6.37 -9.40
N LYS A 111 -7.26 6.32 -8.38
CA LYS A 111 -6.44 7.46 -7.99
C LYS A 111 -5.16 7.57 -8.82
N ARG A 112 -4.48 8.72 -8.73
CA ARG A 112 -3.17 8.91 -9.35
C ARG A 112 -2.14 8.05 -8.60
N THR A 113 -1.34 7.31 -9.37
CA THR A 113 -0.28 6.40 -8.89
C THR A 113 0.61 6.06 -10.08
N TRP A 114 1.51 5.07 -9.95
CA TRP A 114 2.29 4.52 -11.06
C TRP A 114 1.39 3.89 -12.13
N PRO A 115 1.42 4.35 -13.39
CA PRO A 115 0.62 3.77 -14.47
C PRO A 115 0.83 2.26 -14.64
N GLU A 116 2.08 1.81 -14.52
CA GLU A 116 2.46 0.41 -14.67
C GLU A 116 1.83 -0.47 -13.57
N LEU A 117 1.70 0.07 -12.35
CA LEU A 117 1.03 -0.63 -11.27
C LEU A 117 -0.45 -0.88 -11.63
N LYS A 118 -1.15 0.12 -12.19
CA LYS A 118 -2.55 -0.04 -12.60
C LYS A 118 -2.71 -1.16 -13.62
N ASP A 119 -1.84 -1.19 -14.63
CA ASP A 119 -1.88 -2.23 -15.67
C ASP A 119 -1.60 -3.62 -15.12
N LEU A 120 -0.71 -3.74 -14.14
CA LEU A 120 -0.37 -5.03 -13.52
C LEU A 120 -1.47 -5.58 -12.61
N ILE A 121 -2.28 -4.71 -11.98
CA ILE A 121 -3.29 -5.15 -11.00
C ILE A 121 -4.72 -5.23 -11.55
N LYS A 122 -5.01 -4.62 -12.71
CA LYS A 122 -6.38 -4.51 -13.24
C LYS A 122 -7.09 -5.86 -13.37
N ASP A 123 -6.34 -6.90 -13.75
CA ASP A 123 -6.85 -8.25 -14.01
C ASP A 123 -6.76 -9.20 -12.80
N ILE A 124 -6.28 -8.73 -11.64
CA ILE A 124 -6.18 -9.56 -10.43
C ILE A 124 -7.57 -9.78 -9.84
N GLU A 125 -8.01 -11.03 -9.67
CA GLU A 125 -9.24 -11.38 -8.96
C GLU A 125 -9.09 -11.18 -7.44
N VAL A 126 -10.15 -10.69 -6.81
CA VAL A 126 -10.21 -10.34 -5.38
C VAL A 126 -11.49 -10.88 -4.76
#